data_AF-A0A0F8XYL0-F1
#
_entry.id   AF-A0A0F8XYL0-F1
#
_cell.length_a   1.000
_cell.length_b   1.000
_cell.length_c   1.000
_cell.angle_alpha   90.00
_cell.angle_beta   90.00
_cell.angle_gamma   90.00
#
_symmetry.space_group_name_H-M   'P 1'
#
loop_
_entity.id
_entity.type
_entity.pdbx_description
1 polymer ?
#
loop_
_entity_poly.entity_id
_entity_poly.type
_entity_poly.pdbx_seq_one_letter_code
_entity_poly.pdbx_strand_id
1 'polypeptide(L)'
;SAIITWSDVGGRVTGVEVIITAELVNGQSIDNAIDALILTHKGDATAHHAAVTFGDVNSGTDFNSHSERVKAGFHIIGGGTITVGSGYRVGWTQRMLVMNAGRGTHFSTIGFFQIDQPTSGVITAVGGGTANTWNASGIVISGWNSLYYILPIGSDHTSIPANFRMVGYTSDLEIPDDWILIAKKHSEAGAEHIKFGVGIQLNASETWVQGTASMIKYTNAQAVAAVNAAGLTLAATKVIDSENADLTFKFGRTQIDSRFATMMTISNRAMTTQDQYAFGQTTSGSTYINAPTGQLIHLHINDIMKMSLSVAGLTMGIPIAMGTNSITLGAGQTVDGKDVSGLATAAEAHAYVEANALTLENALAMGANNITNVGIITITTEIQHEGDS
;
A
#
# COMPACT_ATOMS: atom_id res chain seq x y z
N SER A 1 -77.39 -98.22 -6.90
CA SER A 1 -77.01 -97.00 -6.16
C SER A 1 -77.39 -97.20 -4.71
N ALA A 2 -76.42 -97.40 -3.82
CA ALA A 2 -76.71 -97.60 -2.41
C ALA A 2 -77.26 -96.29 -1.81
N ILE A 3 -78.47 -96.34 -1.25
CA ILE A 3 -79.09 -95.23 -0.52
C ILE A 3 -78.39 -95.20 0.84
N ILE A 4 -77.60 -94.15 1.10
CA ILE A 4 -77.01 -93.90 2.41
C ILE A 4 -78.16 -93.54 3.36
N THR A 5 -78.38 -94.33 4.40
CA THR A 5 -79.42 -94.06 5.40
C THR A 5 -78.87 -93.16 6.52
N TRP A 6 -79.74 -92.45 7.24
CA TRP A 6 -79.32 -91.55 8.34
C TRP A 6 -78.49 -92.27 9.43
N SER A 7 -78.67 -93.58 9.59
CA SER A 7 -77.83 -94.44 10.44
C SER A 7 -76.38 -94.52 9.99
N ASP A 8 -76.13 -94.49 8.67
CA ASP A 8 -74.78 -94.51 8.09
C ASP A 8 -74.10 -93.14 8.26
N VAL A 9 -74.90 -92.08 8.37
CA VAL A 9 -74.44 -90.73 8.70
C VAL A 9 -74.15 -90.63 10.20
N GLY A 10 -74.94 -91.26 11.07
CA GLY A 10 -74.79 -91.21 12.53
C GLY A 10 -73.39 -91.57 13.03
N GLY A 11 -72.78 -92.65 12.51
CA GLY A 11 -71.39 -93.00 12.84
C GLY A 11 -70.34 -92.01 12.31
N ARG A 12 -70.65 -91.32 11.20
CA ARG A 12 -69.80 -90.26 10.63
C ARG A 12 -69.98 -88.94 11.36
N VAL A 13 -71.17 -88.63 11.88
CA VAL A 13 -71.42 -87.47 12.76
C VAL A 13 -70.65 -87.64 14.05
N THR A 14 -70.69 -88.82 14.68
CA THR A 14 -69.90 -89.08 15.89
C THR A 14 -68.41 -89.03 15.62
N GLY A 15 -67.94 -89.53 14.47
CA GLY A 15 -66.53 -89.41 14.07
C GLY A 15 -66.11 -87.95 13.86
N VAL A 16 -66.95 -87.14 13.21
CA VAL A 16 -66.71 -85.71 12.99
C VAL A 16 -66.81 -84.93 14.30
N GLU A 17 -67.75 -85.25 15.18
CA GLU A 17 -67.87 -84.64 16.51
C GLU A 17 -66.71 -85.02 17.43
N VAL A 18 -66.19 -86.24 17.35
CA VAL A 18 -64.98 -86.64 18.09
C VAL A 18 -63.76 -85.91 17.56
N ILE A 19 -63.65 -85.71 16.24
CA ILE A 19 -62.56 -84.95 15.63
C ILE A 19 -62.68 -83.46 15.99
N ILE A 20 -63.87 -82.87 15.88
CA ILE A 20 -64.13 -81.48 16.29
C ILE A 20 -63.87 -81.34 17.79
N THR A 21 -64.36 -82.25 18.63
CA THR A 21 -64.12 -82.21 20.08
C THR A 21 -62.64 -82.36 20.39
N ALA A 22 -61.91 -83.28 19.73
CA ALA A 22 -60.47 -83.44 19.89
C ALA A 22 -59.68 -82.20 19.44
N GLU A 23 -60.10 -81.53 18.37
CA GLU A 23 -59.55 -80.23 17.94
C GLU A 23 -59.89 -79.11 18.95
N LEU A 24 -61.02 -79.23 19.66
CA LEU A 24 -61.49 -78.30 20.69
C LEU A 24 -61.01 -78.63 22.12
N VAL A 25 -60.29 -79.73 22.37
CA VAL A 25 -60.07 -80.31 23.72
C VAL A 25 -59.19 -79.45 24.65
N ASN A 26 -58.67 -78.30 24.21
CA ASN A 26 -58.11 -77.27 25.09
C ASN A 26 -58.96 -75.99 25.21
N GLY A 27 -60.24 -76.02 24.82
CA GLY A 27 -61.20 -74.93 25.03
C GLY A 27 -61.06 -73.75 24.07
N GLN A 28 -60.35 -73.91 22.96
CA GLN A 28 -60.33 -72.92 21.89
C GLN A 28 -61.21 -73.43 20.75
N SER A 29 -62.29 -72.72 20.43
CA SER A 29 -62.92 -72.86 19.11
C SER A 29 -61.84 -72.67 18.04
N ILE A 30 -62.00 -73.26 16.86
CA ILE A 30 -61.12 -72.96 15.71
C ILE A 30 -61.02 -71.43 15.52
N ASP A 31 -62.12 -70.72 15.77
CA ASP A 31 -62.19 -69.27 15.85
C ASP A 31 -61.23 -68.67 16.89
N ASN A 32 -61.26 -69.14 18.14
CA ASN A 32 -60.33 -68.70 19.20
C ASN A 32 -58.86 -69.03 18.87
N ALA A 33 -58.58 -70.17 18.22
CA ALA A 33 -57.23 -70.55 17.83
C ALA A 33 -56.71 -69.68 16.68
N ILE A 34 -57.57 -69.33 15.72
CA ILE A 34 -57.29 -68.39 14.64
C ILE A 34 -57.09 -66.98 15.21
N ASP A 35 -57.96 -66.52 16.13
CA ASP A 35 -57.83 -65.24 16.81
C ASP A 35 -56.53 -65.15 17.61
N ALA A 36 -56.17 -66.22 18.32
CA ALA A 36 -54.89 -66.31 19.04
C ALA A 36 -53.70 -66.23 18.09
N LEU A 37 -53.74 -66.97 16.97
CA LEU A 37 -52.67 -66.94 15.96
C LEU A 37 -52.54 -65.56 15.30
N ILE A 38 -53.66 -64.93 14.94
CA ILE A 38 -53.69 -63.58 14.37
C ILE A 38 -53.14 -62.58 15.38
N LEU A 39 -53.53 -62.69 16.65
CA LEU A 39 -53.07 -61.80 17.71
C LEU A 39 -51.57 -61.96 17.95
N THR A 40 -51.06 -63.19 17.99
CA THR A 40 -49.61 -63.48 18.08
C THR A 40 -48.86 -62.89 16.88
N HIS A 41 -49.30 -63.18 15.65
CA HIS A 41 -48.65 -62.60 14.46
C HIS A 41 -48.73 -61.08 14.39
N LYS A 42 -49.81 -60.47 14.89
CA LYS A 42 -49.93 -59.01 14.99
C LYS A 42 -48.97 -58.44 16.03
N GLY A 43 -48.77 -59.13 17.16
CA GLY A 43 -47.76 -58.81 18.17
C GLY A 43 -46.35 -58.91 17.60
N ASP A 44 -46.05 -60.00 16.90
CA ASP A 44 -44.74 -60.24 16.27
C ASP A 44 -44.47 -59.25 15.14
N ALA A 45 -45.44 -58.94 14.29
CA ALA A 45 -45.32 -57.91 13.27
C ALA A 45 -45.12 -56.51 13.89
N THR A 46 -45.76 -56.21 15.02
CA THR A 46 -45.55 -54.95 15.74
C THR A 46 -44.16 -54.89 16.39
N ALA A 47 -43.64 -56.00 16.89
CA ALA A 47 -42.30 -56.08 17.47
C ALA A 47 -41.20 -56.05 16.39
N HIS A 48 -41.42 -56.70 15.25
CA HIS A 48 -40.46 -56.80 14.16
C HIS A 48 -40.50 -55.57 13.23
N HIS A 49 -41.64 -54.90 13.13
CA HIS A 49 -41.81 -53.63 12.41
C HIS A 49 -41.95 -52.42 13.33
N ALA A 50 -41.58 -52.56 14.61
CA ALA A 50 -41.29 -51.38 15.43
C ALA A 50 -40.24 -50.61 14.64
N ALA A 51 -40.61 -49.42 14.13
CA ALA A 51 -39.70 -48.61 13.35
C ALA A 51 -38.46 -48.42 14.20
N VAL A 52 -37.32 -48.98 13.77
CA VAL A 52 -36.04 -48.80 14.43
C VAL A 52 -35.82 -47.29 14.45
N THR A 53 -36.03 -46.67 15.60
CA THR A 53 -35.76 -45.25 15.74
C THR A 53 -34.26 -45.09 15.85
N PHE A 54 -33.71 -43.92 15.53
CA PHE A 54 -32.28 -43.68 15.67
C PHE A 54 -31.75 -43.92 17.11
N GLY A 55 -32.63 -43.97 18.12
CA GLY A 55 -32.29 -44.33 19.49
C GLY A 55 -32.16 -45.84 19.75
N ASP A 56 -32.77 -46.69 18.92
CA ASP A 56 -32.76 -48.15 19.07
C ASP A 56 -31.55 -48.80 18.39
N VAL A 57 -30.91 -48.06 17.47
CA VAL A 57 -29.57 -48.40 17.01
C VAL A 57 -28.64 -48.14 18.19
N ASN A 58 -28.30 -49.20 18.95
CA ASN A 58 -27.16 -49.16 19.86
C ASN A 58 -25.89 -49.04 19.03
N SER A 59 -25.65 -47.82 18.58
CA SER A 59 -24.57 -47.41 17.70
C SER A 59 -23.22 -47.46 18.44
N GLY A 60 -23.22 -47.91 19.70
CA GLY A 60 -22.10 -47.85 20.61
C GLY A 60 -21.63 -46.42 20.85
N THR A 61 -20.59 -46.29 21.68
CA THR A 61 -19.75 -45.11 21.78
C THR A 61 -19.09 -44.71 20.45
N ASP A 62 -19.22 -45.53 19.39
CA ASP A 62 -18.52 -45.37 18.12
C ASP A 62 -19.08 -44.22 17.26
N PHE A 63 -20.39 -44.00 17.16
CA PHE A 63 -20.91 -42.89 16.35
C PHE A 63 -20.67 -41.51 16.98
N ASN A 64 -20.81 -41.40 18.31
CA ASN A 64 -20.47 -40.15 19.00
C ASN A 64 -18.97 -39.88 18.81
N SER A 65 -18.12 -40.85 19.17
CA SER A 65 -16.65 -40.68 19.07
C SER A 65 -16.15 -40.45 17.64
N HIS A 66 -16.79 -41.02 16.63
CA HIS A 66 -16.49 -40.74 15.23
C HIS A 66 -16.76 -39.27 14.88
N SER A 67 -17.89 -38.70 15.30
CA SER A 67 -18.21 -37.30 15.02
C SER A 67 -17.22 -36.32 15.68
N GLU A 68 -16.76 -36.63 16.89
CA GLU A 68 -15.78 -35.82 17.62
C GLU A 68 -14.38 -35.91 17.01
N ARG A 69 -13.96 -37.10 16.57
CA ARG A 69 -12.70 -37.33 15.84
C ARG A 69 -12.64 -36.54 14.53
N VAL A 70 -13.71 -36.57 13.75
CA VAL A 70 -13.79 -35.79 12.49
C VAL A 70 -13.77 -34.28 12.77
N LYS A 71 -14.50 -33.80 13.78
CA LYS A 71 -14.50 -32.36 14.17
C LYS A 71 -13.13 -31.88 14.65
N ALA A 72 -12.37 -32.72 15.34
CA ALA A 72 -11.01 -32.41 15.77
C ALA A 72 -10.11 -31.99 14.59
N GLY A 73 -10.34 -32.54 13.39
CA GLY A 73 -9.63 -32.16 12.16
C GLY A 73 -9.87 -30.71 11.72
N PHE A 74 -11.01 -30.12 12.09
CA PHE A 74 -11.38 -28.75 11.74
C PHE A 74 -11.07 -27.73 12.84
N HIS A 75 -10.88 -28.18 14.09
CA HIS A 75 -10.69 -27.31 15.25
C HIS A 75 -9.22 -27.18 15.68
N ILE A 76 -8.30 -27.17 14.72
CA ILE A 76 -6.87 -26.94 14.99
C ILE A 76 -6.54 -25.44 14.93
N ILE A 77 -5.89 -24.94 15.99
CA ILE A 77 -5.46 -23.54 16.11
C ILE A 77 -4.06 -23.45 16.74
N GLY A 78 -3.50 -22.25 16.86
CA GLY A 78 -2.22 -22.02 17.57
C GLY A 78 -1.00 -22.15 16.66
N GLY A 79 0.12 -22.64 17.21
CA GLY A 79 1.37 -22.78 16.47
C GLY A 79 2.36 -21.62 16.62
N GLY A 80 2.04 -20.59 17.41
CA GLY A 80 2.97 -19.48 17.69
C GLY A 80 3.55 -18.87 16.42
N THR A 81 4.87 -19.00 16.23
CA THR A 81 5.52 -18.68 14.95
C THR A 81 5.62 -19.94 14.09
N ILE A 82 4.86 -19.98 12.99
CA ILE A 82 4.88 -21.06 12.01
C ILE A 82 5.80 -20.67 10.86
N THR A 83 6.75 -21.52 10.50
CA THR A 83 7.75 -21.24 9.47
C THR A 83 7.81 -22.35 8.44
N VAL A 84 7.93 -21.96 7.18
CA VAL A 84 8.36 -22.82 6.08
C VAL A 84 9.76 -22.37 5.67
N GLY A 85 10.78 -23.07 6.16
CA GLY A 85 12.16 -22.79 5.79
C GLY A 85 12.48 -23.19 4.34
N SER A 86 13.73 -22.98 3.95
CA SER A 86 14.24 -23.47 2.67
C SER A 86 14.07 -25.00 2.56
N GLY A 87 13.78 -25.47 1.36
CA GLY A 87 13.52 -26.90 1.12
C GLY A 87 12.19 -27.41 1.71
N TYR A 88 11.25 -26.53 2.03
CA TYR A 88 9.93 -26.88 2.60
C TYR A 88 10.02 -27.58 3.97
N ARG A 89 10.95 -27.12 4.81
CA ARG A 89 11.01 -27.51 6.22
C ARG A 89 9.93 -26.76 7.00
N VAL A 90 8.99 -27.51 7.55
CA VAL A 90 7.84 -27.02 8.29
C VAL A 90 8.12 -27.09 9.78
N GLY A 91 7.96 -25.97 10.49
CA GLY A 91 8.14 -25.89 11.94
C GLY A 91 7.25 -24.85 12.61
N TRP A 92 7.09 -24.97 13.93
CA TRP A 92 6.31 -24.07 14.77
C TRP A 92 6.90 -23.94 16.18
N THR A 93 6.76 -22.78 16.81
CA THR A 93 7.46 -22.50 18.09
C THR A 93 6.62 -22.77 19.34
N GLN A 94 5.30 -22.83 19.22
CA GLN A 94 4.38 -23.11 20.33
C GLN A 94 3.38 -24.19 19.91
N ARG A 95 2.81 -24.90 20.89
CA ARG A 95 1.79 -25.93 20.64
C ARG A 95 0.71 -25.51 19.64
N MET A 96 0.46 -26.37 18.66
CA MET A 96 -0.83 -26.40 17.99
C MET A 96 -1.84 -27.05 18.94
N LEU A 97 -3.07 -26.56 18.95
CA LEU A 97 -4.11 -27.00 19.86
C LEU A 97 -5.31 -27.47 19.05
N VAL A 98 -5.77 -28.68 19.37
CA VAL A 98 -7.12 -29.10 19.04
C VAL A 98 -7.97 -28.88 20.29
N MET A 99 -9.00 -28.04 20.20
CA MET A 99 -9.85 -27.72 21.34
C MET A 99 -11.31 -27.63 20.94
N ASN A 100 -12.22 -27.75 21.91
CA ASN A 100 -13.66 -27.72 21.68
C ASN A 100 -14.14 -28.78 20.67
N ALA A 101 -13.47 -29.94 20.63
CA ALA A 101 -13.85 -31.09 19.80
C ALA A 101 -14.66 -32.16 20.58
N GLY A 102 -15.10 -31.83 21.79
CA GLY A 102 -15.67 -32.78 22.77
C GLY A 102 -14.80 -32.88 24.02
N ARG A 103 -15.31 -33.48 25.10
CA ARG A 103 -14.54 -33.77 26.33
C ARG A 103 -14.92 -35.14 26.87
N GLY A 104 -13.92 -36.00 27.05
CA GLY A 104 -14.11 -37.36 27.56
C GLY A 104 -13.27 -38.38 26.83
N THR A 105 -13.59 -39.65 27.02
CA THR A 105 -12.89 -40.81 26.42
C THR A 105 -12.95 -40.85 24.90
N HIS A 106 -13.81 -40.05 24.28
CA HIS A 106 -13.94 -39.91 22.83
C HIS A 106 -13.00 -38.86 22.20
N PHE A 107 -12.28 -38.07 23.03
CA PHE A 107 -11.34 -37.05 22.57
C PHE A 107 -10.18 -36.89 23.58
N SER A 108 -10.28 -35.92 24.50
CA SER A 108 -9.35 -35.67 25.60
C SER A 108 -10.17 -35.46 26.87
N THR A 109 -9.69 -36.01 27.99
CA THR A 109 -10.35 -35.88 29.30
C THR A 109 -10.35 -34.44 29.82
N ILE A 110 -9.47 -33.58 29.29
CA ILE A 110 -9.30 -32.17 29.69
C ILE A 110 -10.00 -31.21 28.71
N GLY A 111 -10.42 -31.68 27.52
CA GLY A 111 -11.15 -30.88 26.52
C GLY A 111 -10.27 -30.16 25.48
N PHE A 112 -8.94 -30.36 25.54
CA PHE A 112 -8.01 -30.00 24.48
C PHE A 112 -6.90 -31.03 24.36
N PHE A 113 -6.24 -31.05 23.20
CA PHE A 113 -5.02 -31.79 22.95
C PHE A 113 -3.97 -30.85 22.35
N GLN A 114 -2.72 -30.95 22.82
CA GLN A 114 -1.61 -30.16 22.28
C GLN A 114 -0.70 -31.00 21.39
N ILE A 115 -0.26 -30.40 20.29
CA ILE A 115 0.65 -30.99 19.31
C ILE A 115 1.90 -30.10 19.28
N ASP A 116 2.91 -30.54 20.01
CA ASP A 116 4.21 -29.87 20.09
C ASP A 116 5.09 -30.31 18.92
N GLN A 117 5.99 -29.43 18.47
CA GLN A 117 6.98 -29.78 17.46
C GLN A 117 8.03 -30.70 18.08
N PRO A 118 8.26 -31.90 17.52
CA PRO A 118 9.39 -32.71 17.95
C PRO A 118 10.73 -32.03 17.63
N THR A 119 11.73 -32.23 18.48
CA THR A 119 13.09 -31.68 18.28
C THR A 119 14.04 -32.67 17.59
N SER A 120 13.68 -33.95 17.55
CA SER A 120 14.43 -35.03 16.91
C SER A 120 13.55 -36.27 16.68
N GLY A 121 14.06 -37.24 15.91
CA GLY A 121 13.40 -38.54 15.67
C GLY A 121 12.97 -38.74 14.21
N VAL A 122 12.87 -40.01 13.79
CA VAL A 122 12.45 -40.39 12.44
C VAL A 122 10.94 -40.59 12.43
N ILE A 123 10.26 -40.00 11.44
CA ILE A 123 8.83 -40.21 11.22
C ILE A 123 8.60 -41.47 10.40
N THR A 124 7.54 -42.21 10.72
CA THR A 124 7.09 -43.32 9.88
C THR A 124 6.35 -42.76 8.66
N ALA A 125 6.64 -43.32 7.48
CA ALA A 125 5.94 -42.98 6.25
C ALA A 125 4.97 -44.09 5.83
N VAL A 126 3.83 -43.68 5.27
CA VAL A 126 2.73 -44.55 4.83
C VAL A 126 2.13 -43.99 3.54
N GLY A 127 1.29 -44.75 2.82
CA GLY A 127 0.63 -44.25 1.61
C GLY A 127 1.60 -43.91 0.46
N GLY A 128 2.78 -44.52 0.44
CA GLY A 128 3.84 -44.19 -0.52
C GLY A 128 4.61 -42.90 -0.18
N GLY A 129 4.43 -42.38 1.05
CA GLY A 129 5.19 -41.24 1.56
C GLY A 129 6.67 -41.55 1.77
N THR A 130 7.47 -40.51 1.97
CA THR A 130 8.91 -40.65 2.24
C THR A 130 9.21 -40.37 3.70
N ALA A 131 9.88 -41.31 4.37
CA ALA A 131 10.32 -41.10 5.75
C ALA A 131 11.30 -39.93 5.83
N ASN A 132 11.25 -39.19 6.94
CA ASN A 132 12.08 -38.01 7.17
C ASN A 132 12.41 -37.88 8.66
N THR A 133 13.28 -36.95 9.00
CA THR A 133 13.77 -36.78 10.38
C THR A 133 13.47 -35.38 10.88
N TRP A 134 12.91 -35.31 12.08
CA TRP A 134 12.76 -34.09 12.83
C TRP A 134 14.13 -33.53 13.23
N ASN A 135 14.24 -32.22 13.19
CA ASN A 135 15.24 -31.48 13.94
C ASN A 135 14.57 -30.34 14.71
N ALA A 136 15.36 -29.57 15.45
CA ALA A 136 14.83 -28.44 16.23
C ALA A 136 14.11 -27.38 15.38
N SER A 137 14.40 -27.29 14.07
CA SER A 137 13.77 -26.35 13.15
C SER A 137 12.53 -26.91 12.45
N GLY A 138 12.18 -28.18 12.68
CA GLY A 138 11.00 -28.83 12.12
C GLY A 138 11.30 -30.04 11.24
N ILE A 139 10.42 -30.35 10.29
CA ILE A 139 10.52 -31.50 9.38
C ILE A 139 10.33 -31.11 7.93
N VAL A 140 11.05 -31.74 7.01
CA VAL A 140 10.88 -31.49 5.57
C VAL A 140 9.69 -32.27 5.02
N ILE A 141 8.79 -31.56 4.33
CA ILE A 141 7.73 -32.18 3.53
C ILE A 141 8.17 -32.15 2.06
N SER A 142 8.64 -33.29 1.56
CA SER A 142 9.10 -33.47 0.18
C SER A 142 7.97 -33.89 -0.76
N GLY A 143 8.12 -33.59 -2.06
CA GLY A 143 7.13 -33.97 -3.08
C GLY A 143 5.71 -33.53 -2.74
N TRP A 144 4.74 -34.41 -3.00
CA TRP A 144 3.31 -34.20 -2.69
C TRP A 144 2.91 -34.88 -1.37
N ASN A 145 3.83 -34.94 -0.40
CA ASN A 145 3.56 -35.57 0.89
C ASN A 145 2.75 -34.66 1.83
N SER A 146 2.12 -35.27 2.82
CA SER A 146 1.35 -34.61 3.88
C SER A 146 1.79 -35.12 5.25
N LEU A 147 1.93 -34.20 6.20
CA LEU A 147 2.20 -34.48 7.60
C LEU A 147 0.86 -34.58 8.35
N TYR A 148 0.59 -35.76 8.90
CA TYR A 148 -0.54 -36.03 9.77
C TYR A 148 -0.05 -36.32 11.21
N TYR A 149 -0.93 -36.11 12.17
CA TYR A 149 -0.74 -36.49 13.56
C TYR A 149 -1.88 -37.40 14.02
N ILE A 150 -1.55 -38.58 14.56
CA ILE A 150 -2.53 -39.50 15.14
C ILE A 150 -2.94 -38.97 16.51
N LEU A 151 -4.20 -38.54 16.64
CA LEU A 151 -4.74 -38.05 17.88
C LEU A 151 -5.02 -39.22 18.83
N PRO A 152 -4.32 -39.32 19.97
CA PRO A 152 -4.58 -40.40 20.92
C PRO A 152 -5.93 -40.15 21.62
N ILE A 153 -6.91 -40.98 21.29
CA ILE A 153 -8.28 -40.84 21.78
C ILE A 153 -8.38 -41.30 23.23
N GLY A 154 -8.99 -40.46 24.06
CA GLY A 154 -9.22 -40.73 25.48
C GLY A 154 -7.96 -40.61 26.35
N SER A 155 -6.86 -40.09 25.80
CA SER A 155 -5.65 -39.81 26.57
C SER A 155 -5.69 -38.45 27.27
N ASP A 156 -4.63 -38.16 28.01
CA ASP A 156 -4.29 -36.80 28.44
C ASP A 156 -4.00 -35.90 27.22
N HIS A 157 -3.60 -34.66 27.49
CA HIS A 157 -3.44 -33.62 26.48
C HIS A 157 -2.06 -33.60 25.79
N THR A 158 -1.08 -34.38 26.23
CA THR A 158 0.34 -34.26 25.81
C THR A 158 0.64 -34.89 24.45
N SER A 159 1.43 -34.20 23.62
CA SER A 159 1.87 -34.70 22.32
C SER A 159 2.80 -35.92 22.43
N ILE A 160 2.73 -36.80 21.43
CA ILE A 160 3.55 -38.01 21.30
C ILE A 160 4.28 -37.94 19.95
N PRO A 161 5.61 -37.73 19.91
CA PRO A 161 6.35 -37.62 18.65
C PRO A 161 6.18 -38.82 17.70
N ALA A 162 6.02 -40.02 18.26
CA ALA A 162 5.78 -41.24 17.49
C ALA A 162 4.42 -41.28 16.77
N ASN A 163 3.50 -40.34 17.04
CA ASN A 163 2.20 -40.24 16.39
C ASN A 163 2.21 -39.41 15.10
N PHE A 164 3.33 -38.77 14.74
CA PHE A 164 3.43 -38.13 13.44
C PHE A 164 3.55 -39.18 12.31
N ARG A 165 2.89 -38.94 11.19
CA ARG A 165 2.95 -39.76 9.97
C ARG A 165 3.23 -38.90 8.74
N MET A 166 4.18 -39.33 7.90
CA MET A 166 4.34 -38.76 6.56
C MET A 166 3.55 -39.59 5.57
N VAL A 167 2.54 -38.99 4.97
CA VAL A 167 1.59 -39.66 4.09
C VAL A 167 1.85 -39.24 2.65
N GLY A 168 2.06 -40.21 1.77
CA GLY A 168 2.14 -39.99 0.32
C GLY A 168 0.78 -40.15 -0.36
N TYR A 169 0.77 -39.92 -1.67
CA TYR A 169 -0.43 -40.03 -2.51
C TYR A 169 -0.34 -41.19 -3.51
N THR A 170 0.76 -41.95 -3.50
CA THR A 170 1.13 -42.90 -4.57
C THR A 170 0.76 -44.35 -4.25
N SER A 171 0.33 -44.65 -3.04
CA SER A 171 -0.22 -45.97 -2.70
C SER A 171 -1.53 -45.85 -1.95
N ASP A 172 -2.38 -46.86 -2.09
CA ASP A 172 -3.65 -46.94 -1.39
C ASP A 172 -3.44 -46.89 0.13
N LEU A 173 -4.12 -45.96 0.77
CA LEU A 173 -4.19 -45.81 2.21
C LEU A 173 -5.49 -45.07 2.53
N GLU A 174 -6.34 -45.70 3.35
CA GLU A 174 -7.45 -45.00 3.99
C GLU A 174 -6.90 -44.21 5.17
N ILE A 175 -7.20 -42.91 5.23
CA ILE A 175 -6.79 -42.05 6.35
C ILE A 175 -7.78 -42.24 7.50
N PRO A 176 -7.35 -42.76 8.66
CA PRO A 176 -8.24 -42.95 9.80
C PRO A 176 -8.78 -41.62 10.33
N ASP A 177 -9.98 -41.65 10.92
CA ASP A 177 -10.68 -40.44 11.40
C ASP A 177 -9.95 -39.69 12.53
N ASP A 178 -9.12 -40.40 13.28
CA ASP A 178 -8.31 -39.83 14.37
C ASP A 178 -7.01 -39.16 13.87
N TRP A 179 -6.78 -39.12 12.56
CA TRP A 179 -5.59 -38.48 11.98
C TRP A 179 -5.88 -37.03 11.61
N ILE A 180 -5.16 -36.12 12.25
CA ILE A 180 -5.31 -34.68 12.05
C ILE A 180 -4.26 -34.19 11.05
N LEU A 181 -4.71 -33.49 10.00
CA LEU A 181 -3.80 -32.86 9.05
C LEU A 181 -3.06 -31.70 9.71
N ILE A 182 -1.73 -31.76 9.73
CA ILE A 182 -0.87 -30.69 10.26
C ILE A 182 -0.40 -29.77 9.13
N ALA A 183 0.14 -30.35 8.07
CA ALA A 183 0.64 -29.62 6.92
C ALA A 183 0.67 -30.51 5.68
N LYS A 184 0.48 -29.95 4.49
CA LYS A 184 0.65 -30.65 3.22
C LYS A 184 1.35 -29.79 2.19
N LYS A 185 2.15 -30.42 1.34
CA LYS A 185 2.83 -29.72 0.25
C LYS A 185 2.06 -29.84 -1.05
N HIS A 186 1.84 -28.69 -1.69
CA HIS A 186 1.53 -28.61 -3.11
C HIS A 186 2.86 -28.53 -3.87
N SER A 187 3.10 -29.45 -4.82
CA SER A 187 4.41 -29.56 -5.47
C SER A 187 4.36 -29.32 -6.98
N GLU A 188 3.35 -28.60 -7.46
CA GLU A 188 3.26 -28.11 -8.83
C GLU A 188 4.35 -27.07 -9.10
N ALA A 189 5.09 -27.25 -10.19
CA ALA A 189 6.24 -26.40 -10.50
C ALA A 189 5.82 -24.94 -10.68
N GLY A 190 6.44 -24.03 -9.93
CA GLY A 190 6.16 -22.59 -9.97
C GLY A 190 5.00 -22.16 -9.08
N ALA A 191 4.36 -23.09 -8.36
CA ALA A 191 3.27 -22.82 -7.42
C ALA A 191 3.44 -23.59 -6.10
N GLU A 192 4.65 -24.03 -5.78
CA GLU A 192 4.90 -24.85 -4.60
C GLU A 192 4.69 -24.08 -3.28
N HIS A 193 3.93 -24.67 -2.37
CA HIS A 193 3.63 -24.08 -1.06
C HIS A 193 3.24 -25.16 -0.05
N ILE A 194 3.25 -24.80 1.23
CA ILE A 194 2.71 -25.60 2.31
C ILE A 194 1.36 -25.02 2.75
N LYS A 195 0.33 -25.85 2.77
CA LYS A 195 -0.94 -25.56 3.44
C LYS A 195 -0.96 -26.23 4.80
N PHE A 196 -1.20 -25.46 5.85
CA PHE A 196 -1.32 -25.97 7.22
C PHE A 196 -2.77 -26.27 7.58
N GLY A 197 -2.96 -27.20 8.52
CA GLY A 197 -4.27 -27.52 9.11
C GLY A 197 -4.95 -26.30 9.74
N VAL A 198 -4.16 -25.37 10.30
CA VAL A 198 -4.65 -24.11 10.90
C VAL A 198 -5.15 -23.07 9.88
N GLY A 199 -5.22 -23.43 8.59
CA GLY A 199 -5.85 -22.61 7.55
C GLY A 199 -4.93 -21.62 6.83
N ILE A 200 -3.64 -21.58 7.16
CA ILE A 200 -2.66 -20.71 6.49
C ILE A 200 -1.92 -21.43 5.36
N GLN A 201 -1.42 -20.65 4.40
CA GLN A 201 -0.53 -21.09 3.34
C GLN A 201 0.75 -20.28 3.38
N LEU A 202 1.90 -20.94 3.26
CA LEU A 202 3.22 -20.32 3.24
C LEU A 202 4.09 -20.93 2.13
N ASN A 203 4.81 -20.07 1.41
CA ASN A 203 5.83 -20.45 0.44
C ASN A 203 7.15 -20.78 1.15
N ALA A 204 8.14 -21.29 0.39
CA ALA A 204 9.49 -21.47 0.92
C ALA A 204 10.08 -20.15 1.45
N SER A 205 10.71 -20.22 2.61
CA SER A 205 11.31 -19.08 3.34
C SER A 205 10.31 -18.05 3.88
N GLU A 206 9.04 -18.42 4.07
CA GLU A 206 8.04 -17.57 4.71
C GLU A 206 7.76 -17.97 6.16
N THR A 207 7.39 -16.98 6.98
CA THR A 207 7.05 -17.14 8.39
C THR A 207 5.75 -16.40 8.69
N TRP A 208 4.83 -17.09 9.38
CA TRP A 208 3.65 -16.49 9.97
C TRP A 208 3.81 -16.42 11.49
N VAL A 209 3.47 -15.27 12.08
CA VAL A 209 3.50 -15.06 13.53
C VAL A 209 2.06 -14.92 14.03
N GLN A 210 1.65 -15.76 14.98
CA GLN A 210 0.33 -15.71 15.56
C GLN A 210 -0.03 -14.33 16.12
N GLY A 211 -1.26 -13.88 15.84
CA GLY A 211 -1.75 -12.56 16.24
C GLY A 211 -1.39 -11.43 15.27
N THR A 212 -0.59 -11.70 14.23
CA THR A 212 -0.42 -10.76 13.13
C THR A 212 -1.54 -10.95 12.10
N ALA A 213 -2.08 -9.84 11.58
CA ALA A 213 -3.05 -9.87 10.50
C ALA A 213 -2.38 -10.43 9.23
N SER A 214 -2.53 -11.74 9.04
CA SER A 214 -2.52 -12.52 7.80
C SER A 214 -1.73 -11.98 6.57
N MET A 215 -0.85 -12.83 6.03
CA MET A 215 -0.48 -12.87 4.59
C MET A 215 0.20 -11.64 3.95
N ILE A 216 1.00 -10.86 4.67
CA ILE A 216 1.72 -9.77 4.00
C ILE A 216 2.89 -10.34 3.19
N LYS A 217 2.68 -10.47 1.87
CA LYS A 217 3.64 -10.87 0.82
C LYS A 217 4.99 -10.14 0.89
N TYR A 218 5.04 -9.00 1.56
CA TYR A 218 6.23 -8.18 1.74
C TYR A 218 6.39 -7.78 3.20
N THR A 219 7.54 -8.08 3.78
CA THR A 219 7.95 -7.48 5.05
C THR A 219 7.96 -5.95 4.95
N ASN A 220 7.83 -5.26 6.08
CA ASN A 220 7.98 -3.80 6.12
C ASN A 220 9.29 -3.34 5.45
N ALA A 221 10.37 -4.10 5.60
CA ALA A 221 11.65 -3.83 4.95
C ALA A 221 11.57 -3.91 3.41
N GLN A 222 10.87 -4.91 2.86
CA GLN A 222 10.68 -5.04 1.41
C GLN A 222 9.74 -3.97 0.84
N ALA A 223 8.69 -3.62 1.58
CA ALA A 223 7.81 -2.52 1.20
C ALA A 223 8.59 -1.19 1.14
N VAL A 224 9.43 -0.92 2.14
CA VAL A 224 10.33 0.25 2.15
C VAL A 224 11.35 0.19 1.02
N ALA A 225 11.95 -0.97 0.75
CA ALA A 225 12.90 -1.13 -0.36
C ALA A 225 12.25 -0.86 -1.73
N ALA A 226 11.00 -1.27 -1.93
CA ALA A 226 10.25 -0.98 -3.16
C ALA A 226 9.96 0.52 -3.32
N VAL A 227 9.59 1.22 -2.24
CA VAL A 227 9.39 2.68 -2.24
C VAL A 227 10.70 3.42 -2.55
N ASN A 228 11.83 2.95 -2.00
CA ASN A 228 13.17 3.45 -2.31
C ASN A 228 13.54 3.25 -3.77
N ALA A 229 13.33 2.04 -4.31
CA ALA A 229 13.62 1.74 -5.71
C ALA A 229 12.77 2.56 -6.68
N ALA A 230 11.53 2.88 -6.31
CA ALA A 230 10.65 3.75 -7.09
C ALA A 230 10.98 5.24 -6.98
N GLY A 231 11.93 5.64 -6.11
CA GLY A 231 12.31 7.03 -5.89
C GLY A 231 11.25 7.87 -5.15
N LEU A 232 10.34 7.22 -4.42
CA LEU A 232 9.20 7.87 -3.75
C LEU A 232 9.46 8.19 -2.26
N THR A 233 10.62 7.85 -1.72
CA THR A 233 10.87 7.98 -0.28
C THR A 233 11.16 9.43 0.12
N LEU A 234 10.32 9.97 1.00
CA LEU A 234 10.56 11.25 1.67
C LEU A 234 11.20 10.98 3.04
N ALA A 235 12.47 11.35 3.16
CA ALA A 235 13.24 11.26 4.40
C ALA A 235 12.88 12.39 5.38
N ALA A 236 13.32 12.28 6.64
CA ALA A 236 13.12 13.28 7.71
C ALA A 236 13.69 14.70 7.40
N THR A 237 14.36 14.88 6.26
CA THR A 237 14.87 16.12 5.65
C THR A 237 13.87 16.83 4.72
N LYS A 238 12.57 16.51 4.76
CA LYS A 238 11.56 17.06 3.83
C LYS A 238 10.24 17.43 4.49
N VAL A 239 9.70 18.62 4.18
CA VAL A 239 8.32 19.09 4.44
C VAL A 239 8.00 20.26 3.47
N ILE A 240 6.79 20.60 3.00
CA ILE A 240 5.42 20.03 2.92
C ILE A 240 4.65 20.87 1.87
N ASP A 241 3.49 20.32 1.53
CA ASP A 241 2.15 20.86 1.17
C ASP A 241 1.70 22.25 1.70
N SER A 242 0.51 22.74 1.30
CA SER A 242 -0.12 23.95 1.88
C SER A 242 -1.60 23.77 2.21
N GLU A 243 -2.00 24.24 3.38
CA GLU A 243 -3.27 23.93 4.07
C GLU A 243 -4.41 24.96 3.84
N ASN A 244 -4.28 25.84 2.84
CA ASN A 244 -5.32 26.80 2.48
C ASN A 244 -5.62 26.68 0.98
N ALA A 245 -6.90 26.67 0.60
CA ALA A 245 -7.50 26.03 -0.59
C ALA A 245 -6.99 26.36 -2.02
N ASP A 246 -5.81 26.96 -2.18
CA ASP A 246 -5.12 27.07 -3.46
C ASP A 246 -3.99 26.01 -3.56
N LEU A 247 -4.19 25.01 -4.42
CA LEU A 247 -3.44 23.73 -4.50
C LEU A 247 -2.51 23.62 -5.73
N THR A 248 -1.63 24.59 -6.02
CA THR A 248 -0.76 24.49 -7.21
C THR A 248 0.74 24.61 -6.95
N PHE A 249 1.43 23.47 -7.01
CA PHE A 249 2.88 23.33 -7.24
C PHE A 249 3.11 22.78 -8.66
N LYS A 250 3.59 23.61 -9.61
CA LYS A 250 4.08 23.12 -10.91
C LYS A 250 5.15 24.02 -11.42
N PHE A 251 6.30 23.48 -11.80
CA PHE A 251 7.16 24.23 -12.70
C PHE A 251 7.87 23.33 -13.71
N GLY A 252 7.18 22.90 -14.76
CA GLY A 252 7.70 21.93 -15.74
C GLY A 252 9.14 22.17 -16.24
N ARG A 253 9.60 23.42 -16.33
CA ARG A 253 10.98 23.79 -16.66
C ARG A 253 11.73 24.56 -15.57
N THR A 254 11.19 24.77 -14.37
CA THR A 254 11.92 25.48 -13.30
C THR A 254 12.66 24.48 -12.41
N GLN A 255 13.86 24.86 -12.01
CA GLN A 255 14.74 24.13 -11.12
C GLN A 255 15.04 25.03 -9.91
N ILE A 256 14.73 24.52 -8.72
CA ILE A 256 15.04 25.13 -7.42
C ILE A 256 15.97 24.17 -6.69
N ASP A 257 17.21 24.58 -6.44
CA ASP A 257 18.20 23.72 -5.79
C ASP A 257 19.33 24.48 -5.09
N SER A 258 20.22 23.72 -4.46
CA SER A 258 21.48 24.18 -3.88
C SER A 258 22.66 23.44 -4.49
N ARG A 259 22.65 23.25 -5.83
CA ARG A 259 23.69 22.45 -6.53
C ARG A 259 25.09 23.04 -6.38
N PHE A 260 25.17 24.32 -6.00
CA PHE A 260 26.40 25.02 -5.65
C PHE A 260 26.51 25.07 -4.13
N ALA A 261 27.66 24.63 -3.60
CA ALA A 261 27.86 24.38 -2.16
C ALA A 261 27.53 25.57 -1.24
N THR A 262 27.51 26.79 -1.78
CA THR A 262 27.31 28.03 -1.04
C THR A 262 26.12 28.86 -1.53
N MET A 263 25.24 28.32 -2.38
CA MET A 263 24.15 29.12 -2.96
C MET A 263 22.88 28.31 -3.21
N MET A 264 21.73 28.89 -2.85
CA MET A 264 20.41 28.46 -3.33
C MET A 264 20.09 29.19 -4.65
N THR A 265 19.53 28.48 -5.63
CA THR A 265 19.18 29.05 -6.94
C THR A 265 17.78 28.71 -7.40
N ILE A 266 17.21 29.60 -8.21
CA ILE A 266 16.02 29.39 -9.03
C ILE A 266 16.43 29.63 -10.50
N SER A 267 16.15 28.66 -11.36
CA SER A 267 16.62 28.65 -12.76
C SER A 267 15.70 27.85 -13.67
N ASN A 268 15.94 27.90 -14.98
CA ASN A 268 15.37 26.91 -15.89
C ASN A 268 16.16 25.60 -15.80
N ARG A 269 15.51 24.43 -15.90
CA ARG A 269 16.16 23.10 -15.84
C ARG A 269 17.24 22.88 -16.89
N ALA A 270 17.17 23.61 -18.01
CA ALA A 270 18.17 23.55 -19.08
C ALA A 270 19.41 24.43 -18.78
N MET A 271 19.35 25.25 -17.74
CA MET A 271 20.41 26.15 -17.31
C MET A 271 21.14 25.53 -16.13
N THR A 272 22.13 24.69 -16.44
CA THR A 272 22.74 23.81 -15.44
C THR A 272 23.98 24.38 -14.75
N THR A 273 24.59 25.43 -15.31
CA THR A 273 25.88 25.99 -14.85
C THR A 273 25.70 27.15 -13.87
N GLN A 274 26.78 27.48 -13.14
CA GLN A 274 26.77 28.48 -12.07
C GLN A 274 26.40 29.89 -12.54
N ASP A 275 26.64 30.24 -13.80
CA ASP A 275 26.37 31.58 -14.34
C ASP A 275 25.00 31.71 -15.02
N GLN A 276 24.13 30.70 -14.90
CA GLN A 276 22.87 30.62 -15.64
C GLN A 276 21.62 30.50 -14.73
N TYR A 277 21.65 31.05 -13.53
CA TYR A 277 20.45 31.17 -12.68
C TYR A 277 19.70 32.48 -12.94
N ALA A 278 18.41 32.50 -12.60
CA ALA A 278 17.59 33.72 -12.63
C ALA A 278 17.62 34.46 -11.28
N PHE A 279 17.57 33.70 -10.19
CA PHE A 279 17.67 34.21 -8.82
C PHE A 279 18.60 33.33 -7.99
N GLY A 280 19.47 33.93 -7.19
CA GLY A 280 20.41 33.20 -6.35
C GLY A 280 20.67 33.93 -5.04
N GLN A 281 20.87 33.18 -3.96
CA GLN A 281 21.31 33.73 -2.68
C GLN A 281 22.43 32.89 -2.09
N THR A 282 23.52 33.56 -1.73
CA THR A 282 24.71 32.91 -1.16
C THR A 282 24.59 32.70 0.35
N THR A 283 25.45 31.85 0.92
CA THR A 283 25.54 31.63 2.37
C THR A 283 25.95 32.87 3.16
N SER A 284 26.52 33.89 2.52
CA SER A 284 26.77 35.20 3.12
C SER A 284 25.57 36.16 3.04
N GLY A 285 24.46 35.74 2.42
CA GLY A 285 23.23 36.53 2.27
C GLY A 285 23.17 37.42 1.02
N SER A 286 24.22 37.46 0.20
CA SER A 286 24.19 38.24 -1.06
C SER A 286 23.17 37.65 -2.02
N THR A 287 22.29 38.49 -2.56
CA THR A 287 21.18 38.10 -3.43
C THR A 287 21.43 38.62 -4.84
N TYR A 288 21.25 37.76 -5.83
CA TYR A 288 21.58 38.01 -7.22
C TYR A 288 20.35 37.78 -8.10
N ILE A 289 20.08 38.74 -8.98
CA ILE A 289 19.22 38.56 -10.16
C ILE A 289 20.17 38.48 -11.34
N ASN A 290 20.06 37.42 -12.14
CA ASN A 290 21.05 37.13 -13.17
C ASN A 290 20.38 36.72 -14.48
N ALA A 291 21.13 36.88 -15.58
CA ALA A 291 20.81 36.34 -16.88
C ALA A 291 22.09 35.73 -17.48
N PRO A 292 21.99 34.64 -18.26
CA PRO A 292 23.13 34.04 -18.93
C PRO A 292 23.91 35.06 -19.79
N THR A 293 25.21 34.81 -20.02
CA THR A 293 26.03 35.66 -20.88
C THR A 293 25.36 35.90 -22.24
N GLY A 294 25.29 37.16 -22.66
CA GLY A 294 24.64 37.58 -23.90
C GLY A 294 23.11 37.71 -23.81
N GLN A 295 22.52 37.45 -22.64
CA GLN A 295 21.10 37.67 -22.38
C GLN A 295 20.87 38.93 -21.55
N LEU A 296 19.60 39.35 -21.48
CA LEU A 296 19.16 40.55 -20.79
C LEU A 296 18.28 40.21 -19.59
N ILE A 297 18.33 41.05 -18.57
CA ILE A 297 17.30 41.10 -17.53
C ILE A 297 16.24 42.09 -18.00
N HIS A 298 15.04 41.60 -18.27
CA HIS A 298 13.94 42.44 -18.74
C HIS A 298 12.91 42.70 -17.64
N LEU A 299 12.45 43.96 -17.54
CA LEU A 299 11.33 44.36 -16.69
C LEU A 299 10.19 44.82 -17.58
N HIS A 300 9.08 44.07 -17.55
CA HIS A 300 7.91 44.29 -18.41
C HIS A 300 6.69 44.70 -17.57
N ILE A 301 5.78 45.47 -18.17
CA ILE A 301 4.42 45.67 -17.68
C ILE A 301 3.47 45.24 -18.79
N ASN A 302 2.61 44.26 -18.52
CA ASN A 302 1.70 43.69 -19.53
C ASN A 302 2.45 43.26 -20.81
N ASP A 303 3.57 42.55 -20.63
CA ASP A 303 4.48 42.09 -21.69
C ASP A 303 5.18 43.20 -22.51
N ILE A 304 5.07 44.48 -22.10
CA ILE A 304 5.79 45.58 -22.73
C ILE A 304 7.05 45.89 -21.91
N MET A 305 8.23 45.79 -22.55
CA MET A 305 9.51 46.13 -21.93
C MET A 305 9.54 47.60 -21.50
N LYS A 306 9.88 47.86 -20.23
CA LYS A 306 10.10 49.21 -19.68
C LYS A 306 11.56 49.49 -19.38
N MET A 307 12.29 48.45 -18.98
CA MET A 307 13.71 48.50 -18.68
C MET A 307 14.37 47.19 -19.12
N SER A 308 15.60 47.29 -19.63
CA SER A 308 16.47 46.14 -19.83
C SER A 308 17.88 46.40 -19.30
N LEU A 309 18.44 45.39 -18.66
CA LEU A 309 19.80 45.38 -18.11
C LEU A 309 20.65 44.38 -18.89
N SER A 310 21.81 44.82 -19.34
CA SER A 310 22.84 44.01 -19.97
C SER A 310 24.16 44.17 -19.21
N VAL A 311 25.14 43.31 -19.51
CA VAL A 311 26.51 43.50 -19.00
C VAL A 311 27.16 44.81 -19.48
N ALA A 312 26.73 45.34 -20.62
CA ALA A 312 27.31 46.53 -21.25
C ALA A 312 26.60 47.85 -20.87
N GLY A 313 25.42 47.78 -20.26
CA GLY A 313 24.65 48.97 -19.94
C GLY A 313 23.17 48.73 -19.61
N LEU A 314 22.50 49.82 -19.25
CA LEU A 314 21.08 49.92 -18.90
C LEU A 314 20.33 50.68 -20.00
N THR A 315 19.22 50.11 -20.50
CA THR A 315 18.33 50.77 -21.46
C THR A 315 16.95 50.98 -20.84
N MET A 316 16.39 52.19 -20.96
CA MET A 316 15.08 52.57 -20.43
C MET A 316 14.16 53.09 -21.54
N GLY A 317 12.93 52.58 -21.62
CA GLY A 317 11.99 52.85 -22.73
C GLY A 317 10.94 53.94 -22.47
N ILE A 318 11.10 54.73 -21.41
CA ILE A 318 10.16 55.79 -20.99
C ILE A 318 10.93 57.01 -20.51
N PRO A 319 10.33 58.22 -20.53
CA PRO A 319 10.89 59.39 -19.87
C PRO A 319 11.25 59.03 -18.43
N ILE A 320 12.51 59.23 -18.05
CA ILE A 320 12.92 59.11 -16.66
C ILE A 320 12.30 60.30 -15.95
N ALA A 321 11.21 60.07 -15.20
CA ALA A 321 10.62 61.08 -14.35
C ALA A 321 11.56 61.33 -13.17
N MET A 322 12.50 62.23 -13.38
CA MET A 322 13.41 62.71 -12.37
C MET A 322 12.68 63.79 -11.59
N GLY A 323 12.45 63.59 -10.28
CA GLY A 323 11.96 64.65 -9.42
C GLY A 323 13.01 65.75 -9.26
N THR A 324 13.22 66.25 -8.05
CA THR A 324 14.28 67.24 -7.77
C THR A 324 15.71 66.68 -7.85
N ASN A 325 15.88 65.39 -8.11
CA ASN A 325 17.19 64.74 -8.23
C ASN A 325 17.73 64.88 -9.65
N SER A 326 19.03 65.10 -9.83
CA SER A 326 19.72 65.15 -11.12
C SER A 326 20.36 63.80 -11.49
N ILE A 327 20.47 63.48 -12.80
CA ILE A 327 21.35 62.40 -13.27
C ILE A 327 22.74 63.02 -13.23
N THR A 328 23.64 62.46 -12.43
CA THR A 328 25.07 62.77 -12.54
C THR A 328 25.60 62.04 -13.76
N LEU A 329 25.82 62.78 -14.84
CA LEU A 329 26.50 62.27 -16.02
C LEU A 329 27.99 62.15 -15.71
N GLY A 330 28.62 61.04 -16.12
CA GLY A 330 30.06 60.88 -16.00
C GLY A 330 30.80 61.90 -16.88
N ALA A 331 32.04 62.23 -16.53
CA ALA A 331 32.88 63.14 -17.32
C ALA A 331 32.94 62.70 -18.79
N GLY A 332 32.70 63.63 -19.72
CA GLY A 332 32.70 63.38 -21.17
C GLY A 332 31.40 62.79 -21.74
N GLN A 333 30.34 62.62 -20.94
CA GLN A 333 29.02 62.28 -21.46
C GLN A 333 28.32 63.50 -22.04
N THR A 334 27.73 63.33 -23.23
CA THR A 334 27.02 64.39 -23.94
C THR A 334 25.51 64.16 -23.87
N VAL A 335 24.73 65.24 -23.76
CA VAL A 335 23.27 65.22 -24.00
C VAL A 335 23.05 65.80 -25.38
N ASP A 336 22.44 65.02 -26.27
CA ASP A 336 22.26 65.37 -27.69
C ASP A 336 23.56 65.82 -28.39
N GLY A 337 24.68 65.16 -28.06
CA GLY A 337 25.99 65.46 -28.63
C GLY A 337 26.66 66.73 -28.10
N LYS A 338 26.04 67.43 -27.13
CA LYS A 338 26.67 68.53 -26.39
C LYS A 338 27.17 68.06 -25.04
N ASP A 339 28.43 68.35 -24.75
CA ASP A 339 28.97 68.18 -23.41
C ASP A 339 28.27 69.16 -22.46
N VAL A 340 27.42 68.62 -21.58
CA VAL A 340 26.70 69.39 -20.58
C VAL A 340 27.47 69.50 -19.27
N SER A 341 28.63 68.84 -19.14
CA SER A 341 29.45 68.94 -17.93
C SER A 341 30.01 70.35 -17.69
N GLY A 342 29.98 71.21 -18.71
CA GLY A 342 30.36 72.62 -18.66
C GLY A 342 29.22 73.62 -18.97
N LEU A 343 27.95 73.19 -19.06
CA LEU A 343 26.85 74.13 -19.32
C LEU A 343 26.27 74.68 -18.01
N ALA A 344 26.88 75.81 -17.62
CA ALA A 344 26.37 76.88 -16.76
C ALA A 344 26.38 76.62 -15.25
N THR A 345 27.55 76.85 -14.65
CA THR A 345 27.51 77.55 -13.35
C THR A 345 26.87 78.92 -13.55
N ALA A 346 26.18 79.46 -12.55
CA ALA A 346 25.54 80.78 -12.63
C ALA A 346 26.50 81.90 -13.13
N ALA A 347 27.81 81.71 -12.97
CA ALA A 347 28.86 82.60 -13.46
C ALA A 347 28.93 82.69 -14.99
N GLU A 348 28.70 81.60 -15.73
CA GLU A 348 28.78 81.61 -17.20
C GLU A 348 27.52 82.21 -17.84
N ALA A 349 26.35 82.00 -17.22
CA ALA A 349 25.13 82.70 -17.60
C ALA A 349 25.26 84.21 -17.34
N HIS A 350 25.89 84.61 -16.23
CA HIS A 350 26.17 86.00 -15.93
C HIS A 350 27.19 86.59 -16.92
N ALA A 351 28.25 85.86 -17.27
CA ALA A 351 29.25 86.30 -18.24
C ALA A 351 28.68 86.46 -19.66
N TYR A 352 27.74 85.61 -20.09
CA TYR A 352 27.06 85.79 -21.38
C TYR A 352 26.13 87.02 -21.37
N VAL A 353 25.45 87.27 -20.25
CA VAL A 353 24.67 88.49 -20.05
C VAL A 353 25.58 89.72 -19.97
N GLU A 354 26.75 89.66 -19.34
CA GLU A 354 27.68 90.80 -19.31
C GLU A 354 28.36 91.05 -20.67
N ALA A 355 28.66 90.00 -21.43
CA ALA A 355 29.28 90.11 -22.75
C ALA A 355 28.29 90.60 -23.84
N ASN A 356 27.00 90.31 -23.68
CA ASN A 356 25.94 90.73 -24.62
C ASN A 356 24.98 91.78 -24.04
N ALA A 357 25.15 92.18 -22.77
CA ALA A 357 24.53 93.39 -22.25
C ALA A 357 25.02 94.51 -23.14
N LEU A 358 24.07 95.23 -23.74
CA LEU A 358 24.37 96.43 -24.48
C LEU A 358 25.05 97.41 -23.52
N THR A 359 26.38 97.40 -23.50
CA THR A 359 27.19 98.42 -22.84
C THR A 359 26.94 99.71 -23.60
N LEU A 360 25.91 100.45 -23.16
CA LEU A 360 25.73 101.86 -23.50
C LEU A 360 26.86 102.62 -22.79
N GLU A 361 28.06 102.54 -23.35
CA GLU A 361 29.30 103.06 -22.75
C GLU A 361 29.31 104.59 -22.67
N ASN A 362 28.35 105.25 -23.32
CA ASN A 362 27.98 106.62 -23.01
C ASN A 362 26.53 106.65 -22.56
N ALA A 363 26.31 107.10 -21.33
CA ALA A 363 25.00 107.27 -20.72
C ALA A 363 24.00 107.82 -21.73
N LEU A 364 22.90 107.10 -21.97
CA LEU A 364 21.68 107.77 -22.38
C LEU A 364 21.32 108.70 -21.21
N ALA A 365 21.70 109.97 -21.31
CA ALA A 365 21.20 111.00 -20.42
C ALA A 365 19.70 111.15 -20.72
N MET A 366 18.88 110.33 -20.08
CA MET A 366 17.43 110.42 -20.13
C MET A 366 17.00 111.63 -19.28
N GLY A 367 17.21 112.82 -19.82
CA GLY A 367 16.49 114.01 -19.38
C GLY A 367 15.01 113.88 -19.74
N ALA A 368 14.15 114.57 -18.98
CA ALA A 368 12.70 114.36 -18.94
C ALA A 368 11.92 114.45 -20.28
N ASN A 369 12.56 114.76 -21.43
CA ASN A 369 11.90 114.78 -22.74
C ASN A 369 12.89 114.41 -23.87
N ASN A 370 12.67 113.23 -24.48
CA ASN A 370 13.18 112.72 -25.77
C ASN A 370 14.66 112.29 -25.91
N ILE A 371 14.86 111.11 -26.49
CA ILE A 371 16.14 110.58 -27.00
C ILE A 371 16.38 111.17 -28.39
N THR A 372 17.36 112.06 -28.53
CA THR A 372 17.78 112.62 -29.82
C THR A 372 19.06 111.96 -30.34
N ASN A 373 18.90 111.28 -31.46
CA ASN A 373 19.89 110.63 -32.31
C ASN A 373 21.02 111.59 -32.76
N VAL A 374 22.27 111.42 -32.30
CA VAL A 374 23.45 111.93 -33.05
C VAL A 374 24.70 111.09 -32.79
N GLY A 375 25.14 110.38 -33.81
CA GLY A 375 26.50 109.85 -33.93
C GLY A 375 26.92 109.85 -35.40
N ILE A 376 27.21 111.03 -35.94
CA ILE A 376 27.88 111.21 -37.23
C ILE A 376 29.33 110.74 -37.06
N ILE A 377 29.69 109.66 -37.75
CA ILE A 377 31.07 109.18 -37.90
C ILE A 377 31.69 109.96 -39.05
N THR A 378 32.72 110.76 -38.77
CA THR A 378 33.52 111.44 -39.81
C THR A 378 34.92 110.87 -39.83
N ILE A 379 35.31 110.22 -40.93
CA ILE A 379 36.70 109.87 -41.25
C ILE A 379 37.01 110.44 -42.63
N THR A 380 37.93 111.39 -42.71
CA THR A 380 39.27 111.26 -43.33
C THR A 380 39.78 112.66 -43.66
N THR A 381 40.98 112.92 -43.15
CA THR A 381 41.84 114.08 -43.35
C THR A 381 42.32 114.23 -44.80
N GLU A 382 42.33 115.45 -45.32
CA GLU A 382 43.35 115.86 -46.28
C GLU A 382 43.72 117.34 -46.07
N ILE A 383 45.02 117.56 -45.86
CA ILE A 383 45.72 118.81 -45.57
C ILE A 383 46.37 119.25 -46.88
N GLN A 384 46.15 120.50 -47.32
CA GLN A 384 47.09 121.39 -48.07
C GLN A 384 46.53 122.82 -47.95
N HIS A 385 47.07 123.76 -47.17
CA HIS A 385 48.34 124.52 -47.24
C HIS A 385 48.51 125.40 -48.50
N GLU A 386 49.02 126.61 -48.23
CA GLU A 386 49.41 127.73 -49.12
C GLU A 386 48.26 128.58 -49.68
N GLY A 387 48.26 129.91 -49.63
CA GLY A 387 49.25 130.90 -49.22
C GLY A 387 48.76 132.30 -49.66
N ASP A 388 49.24 133.33 -48.96
CA ASP A 388 49.40 134.74 -49.34
C ASP A 388 48.26 135.53 -50.00
N SER A 389 47.65 136.47 -49.26
CA SER A 389 47.98 137.92 -49.29
C SER A 389 47.13 138.73 -48.31
#